data_AF-A0A8S9G519-F1
#
_entry.id   AF-A0A8S9G519-F1
#
_cell.length_a   1.000
_cell.length_b   1.000
_cell.length_c   1.000
_cell.angle_alpha   90.00
_cell.angle_beta   90.00
_cell.angle_gamma   90.00
#
_symmetry.space_group_name_H-M   'P 1'
#
loop_
_entity.id
_entity.type
_entity.pdbx_description
1 polymer ?
#
loop_
_entity_poly.entity_id
_entity_poly.type
_entity_poly.pdbx_seq_one_letter_code
_entity_poly.pdbx_strand_id
1 'polypeptide(L)'
;MGGCKGDESTCSAEVFDPKTQTWEPLPDPGVELRWEVYRAKFGESICKIDEVWYSYDQRECWWYDTKCRKWRLVRGLTELCRRFSRELGVEIGSYGGKLVIFWVGPALYPFLGTSRIWCAVILLKKHCGRYNEVWGQVEWADIVLTAPWSHTVRLRCVKSVQ
;
A
#
# COMPACT_ATOMS: atom_id res chain seq x y z
N MET A 1 -1.89 -15.98 -22.39
CA MET A 1 -0.53 -15.90 -22.98
C MET A 1 -0.63 -15.16 -24.30
N GLY A 2 -0.44 -13.83 -24.25
CA GLY A 2 -0.34 -12.96 -25.42
C GLY A 2 0.69 -11.90 -25.08
N GLY A 3 1.71 -11.76 -25.92
CA GLY A 3 2.76 -10.74 -25.78
C GLY A 3 2.53 -9.60 -26.76
N CYS A 4 3.12 -8.44 -26.48
CA CYS A 4 3.26 -7.36 -27.45
C CYS A 4 4.68 -6.78 -27.44
N LYS A 5 5.17 -6.61 -28.67
CA LYS A 5 6.41 -5.96 -29.08
C LYS A 5 6.20 -4.44 -29.12
N GLY A 6 7.26 -3.70 -28.79
CA GLY A 6 7.59 -2.39 -29.38
C GLY A 6 6.66 -1.23 -29.04
N ASP A 7 7.16 -0.33 -28.19
CA ASP A 7 6.83 1.09 -28.12
C ASP A 7 5.34 1.46 -28.11
N GLU A 8 4.64 1.04 -27.06
CA GLU A 8 3.61 1.85 -26.38
C GLU A 8 3.23 1.11 -25.09
N SER A 9 3.66 1.63 -23.94
CA SER A 9 3.40 1.05 -22.62
C SER A 9 1.94 1.26 -22.19
N THR A 10 1.02 0.59 -22.86
CA THR A 10 -0.38 0.47 -22.43
C THR A 10 -0.47 -0.71 -21.46
N CYS A 11 -0.38 -0.43 -20.16
CA CYS A 11 -0.65 -1.42 -19.12
C CYS A 11 -2.16 -1.70 -19.09
N SER A 12 -2.60 -2.80 -19.71
CA SER A 12 -3.97 -3.28 -19.55
C SER A 12 -4.14 -4.00 -18.21
N ALA A 13 -5.28 -3.80 -17.56
CA ALA A 13 -5.69 -4.52 -16.36
C ALA A 13 -7.07 -5.14 -16.61
N GLU A 14 -7.23 -6.40 -16.22
CA GLU A 14 -8.46 -7.18 -16.42
C GLU A 14 -8.97 -7.64 -15.05
N VAL A 15 -10.29 -7.67 -14.88
CA VAL A 15 -10.95 -8.21 -13.68
C VAL A 15 -11.63 -9.52 -14.04
N PHE A 16 -11.45 -10.53 -13.18
CA PHE A 16 -12.10 -11.82 -13.31
C PHE A 16 -13.42 -11.83 -12.54
N ASP A 17 -14.54 -12.07 -13.22
CA ASP A 17 -15.84 -12.31 -12.57
C ASP A 17 -16.03 -13.83 -12.34
N PRO A 18 -16.04 -14.30 -11.08
CA PRO A 18 -16.19 -15.72 -10.77
C PRO A 18 -17.60 -16.28 -11.02
N LYS A 19 -18.63 -15.44 -11.20
CA LYS A 19 -20.00 -15.89 -11.49
C LYS A 19 -20.18 -16.24 -12.95
N THR A 20 -19.59 -15.45 -13.84
CA THR A 20 -19.69 -15.62 -15.29
C THR A 20 -18.48 -16.35 -15.86
N GLN A 21 -17.41 -16.52 -15.08
CA GLN A 21 -16.13 -17.10 -15.50
C GLN A 21 -15.51 -16.36 -16.69
N THR A 22 -15.70 -15.04 -16.74
CA THR A 22 -15.21 -14.17 -17.81
C THR A 22 -14.18 -13.17 -17.30
N TRP A 23 -13.28 -12.76 -18.20
CA TRP A 23 -12.32 -11.68 -17.99
C TRP A 23 -12.85 -10.43 -18.68
N GLU A 24 -13.00 -9.35 -17.94
CA GLU A 24 -13.46 -8.07 -18.48
C GLU A 24 -12.33 -7.03 -18.40
N PRO A 25 -12.04 -6.31 -19.50
CA PRO A 25 -11.05 -5.25 -19.50
C PRO A 25 -11.56 -4.06 -18.70
N LEU A 26 -10.76 -3.56 -17.76
CA LEU A 26 -11.08 -2.31 -17.09
C LEU A 26 -11.01 -1.15 -18.09
N PRO A 27 -11.87 -0.12 -17.95
CA PRO A 27 -11.75 1.08 -18.77
C PRO A 27 -10.34 1.68 -18.60
N ASP A 28 -9.75 2.15 -19.71
CA ASP A 28 -8.46 2.86 -19.68
C ASP A 28 -8.59 3.96 -18.61
N PRO A 29 -7.78 3.89 -17.55
CA PRO A 29 -7.97 4.75 -16.40
C PRO A 29 -7.58 6.21 -16.71
N GLY A 30 -7.27 6.52 -17.97
CA GLY A 30 -6.99 7.85 -18.48
C GLY A 30 -5.65 8.37 -17.96
N VAL A 31 -5.23 9.53 -18.46
CA VAL A 31 -4.00 10.18 -17.98
C VAL A 31 -4.07 10.47 -16.46
N GLU A 32 -5.27 10.49 -15.86
CA GLU A 32 -5.50 10.66 -14.41
C GLU A 32 -4.97 9.53 -13.51
N LEU A 33 -4.66 8.35 -14.06
CA LEU A 33 -4.23 7.17 -13.31
C LEU A 33 -2.93 6.56 -13.86
N ARG A 34 -2.17 7.33 -14.66
CA ARG A 34 -0.83 6.92 -15.13
C ARG A 34 0.19 7.07 -14.00
N TRP A 35 0.90 5.98 -13.71
CA TRP A 35 1.96 5.92 -12.69
C TRP A 35 3.33 6.18 -13.32
N GLU A 36 4.02 7.24 -12.88
CA GLU A 36 5.39 7.54 -13.35
C GLU A 36 6.47 7.08 -12.36
N VAL A 37 7.59 6.61 -12.91
CA VAL A 37 8.63 5.84 -12.21
C VAL A 37 9.93 6.65 -12.10
N TYR A 38 10.38 6.99 -10.88
CA TYR A 38 11.65 7.69 -10.64
C TYR A 38 12.42 7.13 -9.43
N ARG A 39 13.76 7.23 -9.40
CA ARG A 39 14.60 6.93 -8.22
C ARG A 39 14.64 8.11 -7.25
N ALA A 40 14.21 7.92 -6.02
CA ALA A 40 14.62 8.75 -4.89
C ALA A 40 14.44 7.96 -3.58
N LYS A 41 15.11 8.41 -2.53
CA LYS A 41 14.93 7.90 -1.16
C LYS A 41 13.44 7.89 -0.80
N PHE A 42 12.95 6.84 -0.17
CA PHE A 42 11.60 6.85 0.40
C PHE A 42 11.56 7.96 1.45
N GLY A 43 10.74 8.98 1.21
CA GLY A 43 10.36 9.93 2.25
C GLY A 43 9.39 9.25 3.22
N GLU A 44 9.16 9.90 4.36
CA GLU A 44 8.10 9.54 5.30
C GLU A 44 6.76 9.44 4.54
N SER A 45 6.07 8.29 4.64
CA SER A 45 4.73 8.13 4.08
C SER A 45 3.73 8.50 5.18
N ILE A 46 2.87 9.50 4.93
CA ILE A 46 1.96 10.06 5.91
C ILE A 46 0.54 10.15 5.33
N CYS A 47 -0.49 9.87 6.14
CA CYS A 47 -1.88 10.06 5.78
C CYS A 47 -2.72 10.54 6.96
N LYS A 48 -3.90 11.11 6.69
CA LYS A 48 -4.84 11.55 7.72
C LYS A 48 -6.10 10.71 7.67
N ILE A 49 -6.53 10.15 8.80
CA ILE A 49 -7.73 9.33 8.94
C ILE A 49 -8.50 9.82 10.17
N ASP A 50 -9.76 10.20 10.01
CA ASP A 50 -10.63 10.70 11.10
C ASP A 50 -9.92 11.73 11.99
N GLU A 51 -9.38 12.77 11.36
CA GLU A 51 -8.62 13.86 12.00
C GLU A 51 -7.32 13.49 12.72
N VAL A 52 -6.87 12.23 12.62
CA VAL A 52 -5.61 11.74 13.20
C VAL A 52 -4.58 11.51 12.09
N TRP A 53 -3.37 12.01 12.27
CA TRP A 53 -2.25 11.75 11.36
C TRP A 53 -1.60 10.42 11.67
N TYR A 54 -1.34 9.65 10.63
CA TYR A 54 -0.62 8.39 10.64
C TYR A 54 0.61 8.51 9.78
N SER A 55 1.71 7.92 10.23
CA SER A 55 2.97 7.87 9.49
C SER A 55 3.52 6.46 9.51
N TYR A 56 4.23 6.08 8.45
CA TYR A 56 5.04 4.88 8.44
C TYR A 56 6.50 5.29 8.27
N ASP A 57 7.29 4.98 9.31
CA ASP A 57 8.74 5.23 9.34
C ASP A 57 9.45 4.12 10.11
N GLN A 58 10.69 3.82 9.74
CA GLN A 58 11.56 2.85 10.44
C GLN A 58 10.93 1.47 10.69
N ARG A 59 10.06 1.02 9.78
CA ARG A 59 9.31 -0.25 9.89
C ARG A 59 8.28 -0.27 11.01
N GLU A 60 7.76 0.89 11.36
CA GLU A 60 6.75 1.06 12.39
C GLU A 60 5.65 1.99 11.91
N CYS A 61 4.41 1.70 12.32
CA CYS A 61 3.27 2.57 12.09
C CYS A 61 3.11 3.48 13.30
N TRP A 62 3.04 4.78 13.05
CA TRP A 62 2.93 5.83 14.05
C TRP A 62 1.59 6.57 13.88
N TRP A 63 1.06 7.07 14.99
CA TRP A 63 -0.07 8.00 15.01
C TRP A 63 0.29 9.23 15.84
N TYR A 64 -0.24 10.38 15.47
CA TYR A 64 0.02 11.64 16.17
C TYR A 64 -1.01 11.86 17.28
N ASP A 65 -0.55 11.82 18.53
CA ASP A 65 -1.37 12.14 19.71
C ASP A 65 -1.48 13.65 19.86
N THR A 66 -2.57 14.22 19.37
CA THR A 66 -2.83 15.67 19.42
C THR A 66 -2.91 16.20 20.85
N LYS A 67 -3.33 15.38 21.83
CA LYS A 67 -3.39 15.79 23.24
C LYS A 67 -1.99 15.89 23.84
N CYS A 68 -1.13 14.92 23.57
CA CYS A 68 0.26 14.91 24.07
C CYS A 68 1.27 15.60 23.13
N ARG A 69 0.82 16.06 21.95
CA ARG A 69 1.64 16.64 20.88
C ARG A 69 2.86 15.79 20.49
N LYS A 70 2.68 14.47 20.39
CA LYS A 70 3.78 13.54 20.10
C LYS A 70 3.34 12.36 19.23
N TRP A 71 4.27 11.86 18.43
CA TRP A 71 4.11 10.60 17.72
C TRP A 71 4.16 9.42 18.69
N ARG A 72 3.28 8.44 18.47
CA ARG A 72 3.18 7.22 19.27
C ARG A 72 2.99 6.02 18.34
N LEU A 73 3.48 4.87 18.77
CA LEU A 73 3.34 3.62 18.02
C LEU A 73 1.87 3.18 17.96
N VAL A 74 1.42 2.74 16.78
CA VAL A 74 0.18 1.98 16.62
C VAL A 74 0.44 0.55 17.11
N ARG A 75 -0.26 0.12 18.15
CA ARG A 75 -0.10 -1.23 18.71
C ARG A 75 -0.69 -2.29 17.78
N GLY A 76 -0.26 -3.54 17.91
CA GLY A 76 -0.83 -4.67 17.17
C GLY A 76 -0.32 -4.87 15.73
N LEU A 77 0.52 -3.96 15.21
CA LEU A 77 1.04 -4.04 13.83
C LEU A 77 2.48 -4.54 13.69
N THR A 78 3.18 -4.79 14.79
CA THR A 78 4.60 -5.18 14.78
C THR A 78 4.88 -6.41 13.91
N GLU A 79 4.00 -7.42 13.96
CA GLU A 79 4.20 -8.66 13.18
C GLU A 79 3.94 -8.45 11.68
N LEU A 80 2.98 -7.60 11.32
CA LEU A 80 2.78 -7.19 9.93
C LEU A 80 4.02 -6.45 9.41
N CYS A 81 4.51 -5.49 10.19
CA CYS A 81 5.64 -4.65 9.77
C CYS A 81 6.95 -5.42 9.55
N ARG A 82 7.13 -6.55 10.23
CA ARG A 82 8.30 -7.43 10.02
C ARG A 82 8.39 -7.98 8.59
N ARG A 83 7.25 -8.12 7.90
CA ARG A 83 7.14 -8.69 6.54
C ARG A 83 7.61 -7.74 5.44
N PHE A 84 7.76 -6.44 5.74
CA PHE A 84 8.08 -5.43 4.75
C PHE A 84 9.56 -5.50 4.34
N SER A 85 9.86 -5.48 3.04
CA SER A 85 11.25 -5.42 2.58
C SER A 85 11.92 -4.14 3.09
N ARG A 86 13.19 -4.22 3.53
CA ARG A 86 13.94 -3.03 3.98
C ARG A 86 14.34 -2.13 2.81
N GLU A 87 14.35 -2.68 1.59
CA GLU A 87 14.89 -2.03 0.40
C GLU A 87 13.79 -1.51 -0.53
N LEU A 88 12.59 -2.07 -0.42
CA LEU A 88 11.44 -1.73 -1.24
C LEU A 88 10.43 -1.06 -0.33
N GLY A 89 10.27 0.24 -0.49
CA GLY A 89 9.54 1.05 0.48
C GLY A 89 8.05 0.81 0.50
N VAL A 90 7.43 1.51 1.43
CA VAL A 90 6.06 1.31 1.89
C VAL A 90 5.30 2.61 1.68
N GLU A 91 4.05 2.49 1.25
CA GLU A 91 3.14 3.62 1.13
C GLU A 91 1.91 3.36 1.98
N ILE A 92 1.44 4.40 2.69
CA ILE A 92 0.22 4.33 3.48
C ILE A 92 -0.86 5.26 2.93
N GLY A 93 -2.11 4.91 3.16
CA GLY A 93 -3.27 5.71 2.76
C GLY A 93 -4.52 5.37 3.55
N SER A 94 -5.64 5.99 3.17
CA SER A 94 -6.96 5.72 3.74
C SER A 94 -7.90 5.08 2.73
N TYR A 95 -8.69 4.11 3.19
CA TYR A 95 -9.79 3.52 2.43
C TYR A 95 -10.94 3.19 3.38
N GLY A 96 -12.09 3.86 3.22
CA GLY A 96 -13.28 3.63 4.06
C GLY A 96 -13.02 3.82 5.56
N GLY A 97 -12.28 4.87 5.93
CA GLY A 97 -11.89 5.15 7.32
C GLY A 97 -10.84 4.18 7.92
N LYS A 98 -10.32 3.24 7.12
CA LYS A 98 -9.29 2.28 7.53
C LYS A 98 -7.93 2.69 7.01
N LEU A 99 -6.89 2.28 7.73
CA LEU A 99 -5.51 2.44 7.28
C LEU A 99 -5.20 1.37 6.25
N VAL A 100 -4.63 1.77 5.12
CA VAL A 100 -4.14 0.85 4.09
C VAL A 100 -2.64 0.99 3.98
N ILE A 101 -1.94 -0.14 3.92
CA ILE A 101 -0.49 -0.19 3.74
C ILE A 101 -0.20 -1.00 2.48
N PHE A 102 0.56 -0.41 1.57
CA PHE A 102 1.09 -1.07 0.39
C PHE A 102 2.59 -1.29 0.55
N TRP A 103 3.07 -2.46 0.14
CA TRP A 103 4.49 -2.75 0.10
C TRP A 103 4.82 -3.70 -1.04
N VAL A 104 6.06 -3.67 -1.50
CA VAL A 104 6.55 -4.69 -2.42
C VAL A 104 7.01 -5.89 -1.61
N GLY A 105 6.43 -7.06 -1.89
CA GLY A 105 6.81 -8.30 -1.24
C GLY A 105 8.24 -8.71 -1.60
N PRO A 106 8.86 -9.60 -0.81
CA PRO A 106 10.16 -10.15 -1.17
C PRO A 106 10.07 -10.81 -2.56
N ALA A 107 11.07 -10.56 -3.40
CA ALA A 107 11.22 -11.31 -4.64
C ALA A 107 11.43 -12.77 -4.26
N LEU A 108 10.43 -13.63 -4.52
CA LEU A 108 10.70 -15.05 -4.59
C LEU A 108 11.56 -15.24 -5.83
N TYR A 109 12.89 -15.32 -5.62
CA TYR A 109 13.90 -15.52 -6.65
C TYR A 109 14.13 -14.32 -7.61
N PRO A 110 15.38 -13.82 -7.72
CA PRO A 110 15.76 -12.80 -8.71
C PRO A 110 15.45 -13.20 -10.18
N PHE A 111 15.23 -14.48 -10.45
CA PHE A 111 15.05 -15.04 -11.79
C PHE A 111 13.61 -15.00 -12.31
N LEU A 112 12.60 -14.80 -11.45
CA LEU A 112 11.20 -14.80 -11.91
C LEU A 112 10.82 -13.53 -12.69
N GLY A 113 11.62 -12.45 -12.57
CA GLY A 113 11.38 -11.23 -13.33
C GLY A 113 10.00 -10.63 -13.07
N THR A 114 9.42 -10.82 -11.87
CA THR A 114 8.14 -10.21 -11.45
C THR A 114 8.19 -9.66 -10.04
N SER A 115 7.60 -8.49 -9.81
CA SER A 115 7.36 -7.86 -8.51
C SER A 115 5.90 -8.04 -8.09
N ARG A 116 5.65 -8.33 -6.82
CA ARG A 116 4.31 -8.44 -6.24
C ARG A 116 4.07 -7.28 -5.27
N ILE A 117 3.03 -6.51 -5.53
CA ILE A 117 2.55 -5.46 -4.62
C ILE A 117 1.52 -6.10 -3.71
N TRP A 118 1.81 -6.03 -2.42
CA TRP A 118 0.91 -6.44 -1.36
C TRP A 118 0.16 -5.24 -0.81
N CYS A 119 -1.02 -5.51 -0.27
CA CYS A 119 -1.85 -4.54 0.42
C CYS A 119 -2.35 -5.15 1.72
N ALA A 120 -2.43 -4.36 2.78
CA ALA A 120 -3.10 -4.70 4.03
C ALA A 120 -4.11 -3.61 4.38
N VAL A 121 -5.32 -4.03 4.72
CA VAL A 121 -6.37 -3.16 5.25
C VAL A 121 -6.44 -3.36 6.77
N ILE A 122 -6.31 -2.25 7.49
CA ILE A 122 -6.12 -2.23 8.94
C ILE A 122 -7.26 -1.44 9.58
N LEU A 123 -8.02 -2.12 10.43
CA LEU A 123 -8.97 -1.48 11.32
C LEU A 123 -8.20 -0.81 12.47
N LEU A 124 -8.46 0.48 12.67
CA LEU A 124 -7.88 1.26 13.76
C LEU A 124 -8.89 1.38 14.91
N LYS A 125 -8.53 0.85 16.07
CA LYS A 125 -9.32 0.96 17.31
C LYS A 125 -8.70 2.01 18.22
N LYS A 126 -9.44 3.09 18.47
CA LYS A 126 -9.04 4.18 19.37
C LYS A 126 -9.50 3.83 20.78
N HIS A 127 -8.56 3.80 21.73
CA HIS A 127 -8.83 3.57 23.15
C HIS A 127 -8.61 4.87 23.92
N CYS A 128 -9.71 5.47 24.38
CA CYS A 128 -9.69 6.71 25.15
C CYS A 128 -9.55 6.40 26.64
N GLY A 129 -8.40 6.70 27.21
CA GLY A 129 -8.10 6.52 28.63
C GLY A 129 -7.11 7.56 29.14
N ARG A 130 -6.50 7.32 30.30
CA ARG A 130 -5.46 8.19 30.86
C ARG A 130 -4.26 8.35 29.90
N TYR A 131 -3.97 7.30 29.15
CA TYR A 131 -3.06 7.32 28.02
C TYR A 131 -3.88 6.90 26.80
N ASN A 132 -4.13 7.84 25.88
CA ASN A 132 -4.76 7.50 24.61
C ASN A 132 -3.87 6.47 23.88
N GLU A 133 -4.51 5.47 23.29
CA GLU A 133 -3.85 4.46 22.48
C GLU A 133 -4.61 4.21 21.18
N VAL A 134 -3.89 3.80 20.15
CA VAL A 134 -4.45 3.33 18.89
C VAL A 134 -3.90 1.93 18.63
N TRP A 135 -4.80 1.00 18.39
CA TRP A 135 -4.51 -0.39 18.07
C TRP A 135 -4.90 -0.67 16.62
N GLY A 136 -4.00 -1.29 15.86
CA GLY A 136 -4.26 -1.77 14.52
C GLY A 136 -4.60 -3.26 14.54
N GLN A 137 -5.68 -3.64 13.87
CA GLN A 137 -6.04 -5.02 13.59
C GLN A 137 -6.06 -5.22 12.07
N VAL A 138 -5.29 -6.18 11.57
CA VAL A 138 -5.31 -6.55 10.15
C VAL A 138 -6.63 -7.28 9.86
N GLU A 139 -7.46 -6.70 9.00
CA GLU A 139 -8.71 -7.34 8.55
C GLU A 139 -8.49 -8.17 7.28
N TRP A 140 -7.59 -7.70 6.41
CA TRP A 140 -7.27 -8.36 5.15
C TRP A 140 -5.84 -8.02 4.74
N ALA A 141 -5.15 -8.99 4.13
CA ALA A 141 -3.85 -8.76 3.51
C ALA A 141 -3.60 -9.77 2.39
N ASP A 142 -3.37 -9.28 1.17
CA ASP A 142 -3.06 -10.13 0.00
C ASP A 142 -2.29 -9.35 -1.08
N ILE A 143 -1.91 -10.06 -2.13
CA ILE A 143 -1.29 -9.50 -3.35
C ILE A 143 -2.38 -8.81 -4.16
N VAL A 144 -2.19 -7.53 -4.46
CA VAL A 144 -3.11 -6.72 -5.29
C VAL A 144 -2.61 -6.53 -6.71
N LEU A 145 -1.30 -6.67 -6.95
CA LEU A 145 -0.72 -6.55 -8.28
C LEU A 145 0.49 -7.47 -8.43
N THR A 146 0.57 -8.15 -9.56
CA THR A 146 1.81 -8.80 -10.02
C THR A 146 2.22 -8.13 -11.33
N ALA A 147 3.42 -7.57 -11.35
CA ALA A 147 3.97 -6.88 -12.52
C ALA A 147 5.35 -7.44 -12.86
N PRO A 148 5.84 -7.34 -14.10
CA PRO A 148 7.24 -7.62 -14.42
C PRO A 148 8.20 -6.79 -13.55
N TRP A 149 9.34 -7.36 -13.22
CA TRP A 149 10.38 -6.75 -12.40
C TRP A 149 11.03 -5.61 -13.18
N SER A 150 10.59 -4.39 -12.90
CA SER A 150 11.31 -3.20 -13.31
C SER A 150 12.27 -2.78 -12.19
N HIS A 151 13.37 -2.12 -12.52
CA HIS A 151 14.37 -1.71 -11.53
C HIS A 151 13.89 -0.57 -10.60
N THR A 152 12.61 -0.21 -10.64
CA THR A 152 12.05 0.86 -9.80
C THR A 152 10.54 0.63 -9.62
N VAL A 153 10.16 0.01 -8.50
CA VAL A 153 8.77 0.02 -8.03
C VAL A 153 8.67 1.08 -6.94
N ARG A 154 7.87 2.11 -7.19
CA ARG A 154 7.49 3.11 -6.19
C ARG A 154 5.98 3.13 -6.05
N LEU A 155 5.55 3.02 -4.80
CA LEU A 155 4.16 3.17 -4.41
C LEU A 155 3.98 4.63 -4.02
N ARG A 156 3.02 5.32 -4.64
CA ARG A 156 2.58 6.65 -4.22
C ARG A 156 1.07 6.64 -4.16
N CYS A 157 0.49 7.12 -3.07
CA CYS A 157 -0.95 7.38 -2.99
C CYS A 157 -1.23 8.70 -3.72
N VAL A 158 -1.96 8.69 -4.84
CA VAL A 158 -2.26 9.92 -5.60
C VAL A 158 -3.53 10.60 -5.09
N LYS A 159 -4.47 9.83 -4.53
CA LYS A 159 -5.71 10.31 -3.91
C LYS A 159 -6.13 9.32 -2.81
N SER A 160 -6.43 9.85 -1.64
CA SER A 160 -7.07 9.10 -0.55
C SER A 160 -8.59 9.32 -0.64
N VAL A 161 -9.38 8.25 -0.74
CA VAL A 161 -10.85 8.37 -0.68
C VAL A 161 -11.23 8.56 0.79
N GLN A 162 -11.80 9.73 1.10
CA GLN A 162 -12.40 10.05 2.40
C GLN A 162 -13.82 9.52 2.48
#